data_AF-A0A4P5R6F4-F1
#
_entry.id   AF-A0A4P5R6F4-F1
#
_cell.length_a   1.000
_cell.length_b   1.000
_cell.length_c   1.000
_cell.angle_alpha   90.00
_cell.angle_beta   90.00
_cell.angle_gamma   90.00
#
_symmetry.space_group_name_H-M   'P 1'
#
loop_
_entity.id
_entity.type
_entity.pdbx_description
1 polymer ?
#
loop_
_entity_poly.entity_id
_entity_poly.type
_entity_poly.pdbx_seq_one_letter_code
_entity_poly.pdbx_strand_id
1 'polypeptide(L)'
;MDLSSFDAQSARDASLVAMVVGVLGVLLVLKFVSSLVSKLLLSAIFAGVIWLGFSQRDDLSACIAEIQARVEQGDSSDITCSFLGRDVTVEIPFQQGDQSTDS
;
A
#
# COMPACT_ATOMS: atom_id res chain seq x y z
N MET A 1 52.65 10.08 45.13
CA MET A 1 51.52 9.39 44.48
C MET A 1 51.36 10.04 43.11
N ASP A 2 51.76 9.32 42.06
CA ASP A 2 51.99 9.84 40.71
C ASP A 2 50.69 10.25 40.00
N LEU A 3 50.47 11.56 39.88
CA LEU A 3 49.35 12.16 39.15
C LEU A 3 49.30 11.71 37.68
N SER A 4 50.46 11.52 37.03
CA SER A 4 50.55 11.04 35.64
C SER A 4 50.10 9.60 35.45
N SER A 5 50.26 8.74 36.47
CA SER A 5 49.78 7.35 36.43
C SER A 5 48.26 7.26 36.56
N PHE A 6 47.66 8.11 37.40
CA PHE A 6 46.21 8.23 37.54
C PHE A 6 45.56 8.77 36.27
N ASP A 7 46.18 9.77 35.62
CA ASP A 7 45.66 10.34 34.37
C ASP A 7 45.71 9.33 33.22
N ALA A 8 46.82 8.60 33.07
CA ALA A 8 46.96 7.55 32.07
C ALA A 8 45.99 6.37 32.28
N GLN A 9 45.72 6.00 33.54
CA GLN A 9 44.78 4.92 33.86
C GLN A 9 43.33 5.39 33.68
N SER A 10 43.00 6.60 34.10
CA SER A 10 41.70 7.24 33.88
C SER A 10 41.39 7.40 32.39
N ALA A 11 42.36 7.83 31.58
CA ALA A 11 42.19 7.98 30.14
C ALA A 11 41.91 6.63 29.44
N ARG A 12 42.58 5.56 29.88
CA ARG A 12 42.32 4.20 29.36
C ARG A 12 40.92 3.70 29.72
N ASP A 13 40.52 3.85 30.97
CA ASP A 13 39.18 3.44 31.42
C ASP A 13 38.08 4.26 30.71
N ALA A 14 38.27 5.57 30.56
CA ALA A 14 37.36 6.41 29.79
C ALA A 14 37.26 5.98 28.33
N SER A 15 38.39 5.60 27.70
CA SER A 15 38.39 5.12 26.31
C SER A 15 37.66 3.78 26.15
N LEU A 16 37.81 2.86 27.11
CA LEU A 16 37.10 1.57 27.12
C LEU A 16 35.60 1.80 27.30
N VAL A 17 35.21 2.66 28.23
CA VAL A 17 33.80 3.01 28.45
C VAL A 17 33.21 3.66 27.19
N ALA A 18 33.92 4.60 26.56
CA ALA A 18 33.47 5.24 25.34
C ALA A 18 33.29 4.24 24.19
N MET A 19 34.18 3.25 24.06
CA MET A 19 34.06 2.21 23.04
C MET A 19 32.82 1.33 23.28
N VAL A 20 32.61 0.88 24.52
CA VAL A 20 31.46 0.05 24.90
C VAL A 20 30.15 0.79 24.70
N VAL A 21 30.07 2.05 25.15
CA VAL A 21 28.89 2.90 24.98
C VAL A 21 28.64 3.20 23.50
N GLY A 22 29.69 3.44 22.72
CA GLY A 22 29.59 3.65 21.27
C GLY A 22 28.99 2.44 20.55
N VAL A 23 29.48 1.23 20.84
CA VAL A 23 28.95 -0.01 20.26
C VAL A 23 27.49 -0.22 20.67
N LEU A 24 27.15 -0.07 21.95
CA LEU A 24 25.77 -0.20 22.42
C LEU A 24 24.85 0.86 21.81
N GLY A 25 25.33 2.09 21.64
CA GLY A 25 24.59 3.16 20.98
C GLY A 25 24.24 2.82 19.53
N VAL A 26 25.23 2.34 18.75
CA VAL A 26 25.01 1.92 17.37
C VAL A 26 24.02 0.74 17.30
N LEU A 27 24.17 -0.26 18.18
CA LEU A 27 23.26 -1.41 18.23
C LEU A 27 21.82 -1.00 18.57
N LEU A 28 21.63 -0.04 19.48
CA LEU A 28 20.31 0.50 19.78
C LEU A 28 19.69 1.17 18.57
N VAL A 29 20.41 2.08 17.92
CA VAL A 29 19.92 2.78 16.72
C VAL A 29 19.55 1.78 15.63
N LEU A 30 20.43 0.82 15.32
CA LEU A 30 20.17 -0.21 14.32
C LEU A 30 18.94 -1.05 14.68
N LYS A 31 18.75 -1.42 15.94
CA LYS A 31 17.56 -2.18 16.39
C LYS A 31 16.26 -1.40 16.21
N PHE A 32 16.26 -0.09 16.48
CA PHE A 32 15.10 0.75 16.22
C PHE A 32 14.83 0.89 14.73
N VAL A 33 15.86 1.14 13.92
CA VAL A 33 15.71 1.24 12.45
C VAL A 33 15.15 -0.05 11.88
N SER A 34 15.71 -1.22 12.19
CA SER A 34 15.20 -2.50 11.67
C SER A 34 13.75 -2.78 12.10
N SER A 35 13.37 -2.42 13.33
CA SER A 35 12.00 -2.57 13.81
C SER A 35 11.03 -1.62 13.11
N LEU A 36 11.45 -0.37 12.90
CA LEU A 36 10.66 0.63 12.19
C LEU A 36 10.51 0.27 10.71
N VAL A 37 11.57 -0.15 10.05
CA VAL A 37 11.55 -0.58 8.64
C VAL A 37 10.56 -1.71 8.42
N SER A 38 10.56 -2.72 9.30
CA SER A 38 9.60 -3.83 9.20
C SER A 38 8.14 -3.39 9.37
N LYS A 39 7.87 -2.50 10.33
CA LYS A 39 6.53 -1.92 10.53
C LYS A 39 6.07 -1.06 9.35
N LEU A 40 6.97 -0.24 8.80
CA LEU A 40 6.69 0.60 7.64
C LEU A 40 6.47 -0.23 6.38
N LEU A 41 7.25 -1.29 6.16
CA LEU A 41 7.03 -2.23 5.06
C LEU A 41 5.67 -2.90 5.15
N LEU A 42 5.29 -3.41 6.33
CA LEU A 42 3.96 -4.00 6.52
C LEU A 42 2.85 -2.97 6.23
N SER A 43 2.98 -1.76 6.78
CA SER A 43 2.04 -0.66 6.54
C SER A 43 1.92 -0.32 5.05
N ALA A 44 3.05 -0.22 4.34
CA ALA A 44 3.08 0.07 2.92
C ALA A 44 2.43 -1.04 2.09
N ILE A 45 2.63 -2.31 2.44
CA ILE A 45 1.96 -3.44 1.78
C ILE A 45 0.45 -3.34 1.97
N PHE A 46 -0.03 -3.13 3.21
CA PHE A 46 -1.46 -2.96 3.47
C PHE A 46 -2.05 -1.75 2.74
N ALA A 47 -1.35 -0.61 2.74
CA ALA A 47 -1.75 0.57 1.99
C ALA A 47 -1.80 0.29 0.48
N GLY A 48 -0.84 -0.47 -0.05
CA GLY A 48 -0.82 -0.89 -1.46
C GLY A 48 -2.00 -1.81 -1.80
N VAL A 49 -2.34 -2.77 -0.94
CA VAL A 49 -3.51 -3.64 -1.13
C VAL A 49 -4.81 -2.84 -1.11
N ILE A 50 -4.94 -1.90 -0.16
CA ILE A 50 -6.10 -1.00 -0.09
C ILE A 50 -6.18 -0.15 -1.36
N TRP A 51 -5.07 0.47 -1.77
CA TRP A 51 -4.99 1.29 -2.99
C TRP A 51 -5.38 0.50 -4.24
N LEU A 52 -4.83 -0.71 -4.42
CA LEU A 52 -5.20 -1.59 -5.52
C LEU A 52 -6.69 -1.97 -5.46
N GLY A 53 -7.24 -2.20 -4.27
CA GLY A 53 -8.67 -2.44 -4.09
C GLY A 53 -9.54 -1.23 -4.49
N PHE A 54 -9.08 -0.01 -4.21
CA PHE A 54 -9.76 1.22 -4.59
C PHE A 54 -9.68 1.49 -6.10
N SER A 55 -8.50 1.32 -6.73
CA SER A 55 -8.39 1.45 -8.19
C SER A 55 -9.30 0.46 -8.93
N GLN A 56 -9.45 -0.76 -8.42
CA GLN A 56 -10.39 -1.74 -8.98
C GLN A 56 -11.86 -1.31 -8.84
N ARG A 57 -12.23 -0.48 -7.85
CA ARG A 57 -13.58 0.09 -7.73
C ARG A 57 -13.80 1.24 -8.70
N ASP A 58 -12.80 2.08 -8.92
CA ASP A 58 -12.91 3.22 -9.83
C ASP A 58 -13.11 2.74 -11.28
N ASP A 59 -12.34 1.74 -11.72
CA ASP A 59 -12.48 1.11 -13.04
C ASP A 59 -13.86 0.47 -13.24
N LEU A 60 -14.42 -0.14 -12.18
CA LEU A 60 -15.76 -0.69 -12.21
C LEU A 60 -16.83 0.41 -12.38
N SER A 61 -16.70 1.51 -11.63
CA SER A 61 -17.66 2.62 -11.73
C SER A 61 -17.66 3.27 -13.11
N ALA A 62 -16.49 3.36 -13.75
CA ALA A 62 -16.35 3.87 -15.11
C ALA A 62 -16.99 2.93 -16.15
N CYS A 63 -16.79 1.60 -16.02
CA CYS A 63 -17.39 0.64 -16.95
C CYS A 63 -18.92 0.58 -16.83
N ILE A 64 -19.46 0.67 -15.62
CA ILE A 64 -20.92 0.72 -15.40
C ILE A 64 -21.53 1.99 -16.04
N ALA A 65 -20.86 3.13 -15.92
CA ALA A 65 -21.30 4.37 -16.55
C ALA A 65 -21.30 4.28 -18.09
N GLU A 66 -20.32 3.60 -18.67
CA GLU A 66 -20.25 3.37 -20.13
C GLU A 66 -21.33 2.40 -20.62
N ILE A 67 -21.59 1.31 -19.88
CA ILE A 67 -22.70 0.39 -20.18
C ILE A 67 -24.04 1.15 -20.13
N GLN A 68 -24.27 1.95 -19.08
CA GLN A 68 -25.51 2.69 -18.92
C GLN A 68 -25.74 3.69 -20.06
N ALA A 69 -24.71 4.42 -20.47
CA ALA A 69 -24.78 5.37 -21.57
C ALA A 69 -25.08 4.71 -22.93
N ARG A 70 -24.57 3.50 -23.18
CA ARG A 70 -24.82 2.75 -24.43
C ARG A 70 -26.20 2.10 -24.46
N VAL A 71 -26.69 1.62 -23.31
CA VAL A 71 -28.06 1.13 -23.15
C VAL A 71 -29.07 2.26 -23.37
N GLU A 72 -28.81 3.47 -22.86
CA GLU A 72 -29.66 4.65 -23.13
C GLU A 72 -29.65 5.07 -24.61
N GLN A 73 -28.59 4.72 -25.35
CA GLN A 73 -28.47 4.95 -26.80
C GLN A 73 -29.11 3.83 -27.64
N GLY A 74 -29.68 2.79 -27.00
CA GLY A 74 -30.34 1.68 -27.67
C GLY A 74 -29.39 0.67 -28.34
N ASP A 75 -28.11 0.69 -27.96
CA ASP A 75 -27.10 -0.25 -28.45
C ASP A 75 -27.12 -1.53 -27.60
N SER A 76 -27.30 -2.68 -28.25
CA SER A 76 -27.38 -4.02 -27.63
C SER A 76 -26.11 -4.84 -27.83
N SER A 77 -25.02 -4.17 -28.21
CA SER A 77 -23.74 -4.81 -28.47
C SER A 77 -23.02 -5.21 -27.16
N ASP A 78 -22.42 -6.39 -27.16
CA ASP A 78 -21.70 -6.96 -26.01
C ASP A 78 -20.62 -6.02 -25.49
N ILE A 79 -20.64 -5.73 -24.19
CA ILE A 79 -19.58 -4.99 -23.52
C ILE A 79 -18.65 -5.95 -22.80
N THR A 80 -17.36 -5.80 -23.09
CA THR A 80 -16.30 -6.46 -22.36
C THR A 80 -15.78 -5.49 -21.31
N CYS A 81 -16.13 -5.72 -20.04
CA CYS A 81 -15.53 -5.00 -18.92
C CYS A 81 -14.43 -5.86 -18.30
N SER A 82 -13.25 -5.27 -18.10
CA SER A 82 -12.14 -5.97 -17.43
C SER A 82 -12.30 -5.86 -15.92
N PHE A 83 -12.55 -6.99 -15.26
CA PHE A 83 -12.80 -7.08 -13.82
C PHE A 83 -11.64 -7.84 -13.18
N LEU A 84 -10.84 -7.18 -12.34
CA LEU A 84 -9.63 -7.75 -11.70
C LEU A 84 -8.61 -8.36 -12.70
N GLY A 85 -8.41 -7.75 -13.87
CA GLY A 85 -7.50 -8.29 -14.90
C GLY A 85 -8.00 -9.57 -15.57
N ARG A 86 -9.30 -9.86 -15.45
CA ARG A 86 -10.02 -10.84 -16.26
C ARG A 86 -11.11 -10.12 -17.04
N ASP A 87 -11.06 -10.27 -18.36
CA ASP A 87 -12.12 -9.79 -19.23
C ASP A 87 -13.38 -10.61 -19.01
N VAL A 88 -14.45 -9.94 -18.56
CA VAL A 88 -15.77 -10.53 -18.41
C VAL A 88 -16.67 -9.88 -19.44
N THR A 89 -16.95 -10.62 -20.51
CA THR A 89 -17.97 -10.27 -21.50
C THR A 89 -19.32 -10.57 -20.88
N VAL A 90 -20.12 -9.52 -20.66
CA VAL A 90 -21.49 -9.67 -20.16
C VAL A 90 -22.43 -9.44 -21.34
N GLU A 91 -23.14 -10.49 -21.72
CA GLU A 91 -24.17 -10.44 -22.76
C GLU A 91 -25.36 -9.63 -22.20
N ILE A 92 -25.62 -8.46 -22.78
CA ILE A 92 -26.68 -7.57 -22.30
C ILE A 92 -28.00 -8.13 -22.84
N PRO A 93 -28.94 -8.62 -21.99
CA PRO A 93 -30.23 -9.02 -22.48
C PRO A 93 -30.94 -7.77 -23.02
N PHE A 94 -31.29 -7.84 -24.29
CA PHE A 94 -32.14 -6.88 -24.99
C PHE A 94 -33.33 -6.54 -24.08
N GLN A 95 -33.41 -5.29 -23.62
CA GLN A 95 -34.67 -4.73 -23.17
C GLN A 95 -35.55 -4.63 -24.42
N GLN A 96 -36.34 -5.67 -24.64
CA GLN A 96 -37.48 -5.62 -25.52
C GLN A 96 -38.35 -4.48 -25.02
N GLY A 97 -38.40 -3.40 -25.80
CA GLY A 97 -39.23 -2.26 -25.52
C GLY A 97 -40.70 -2.63 -25.34
N ASP A 98 -41.43 -1.65 -24.81
CA ASP A 98 -42.88 -1.57 -24.67
C ASP A 98 -43.53 -2.35 -23.53
N GLN A 99 -43.81 -1.61 -22.45
CA GLN A 99 -45.21 -1.37 -22.14
C GLN A 99 -45.40 0.05 -21.60
N SER A 100 -45.44 1.03 -22.52
CA SER A 100 -46.21 2.24 -22.24
C SER A 100 -47.69 1.97 -22.52
N THR A 101 -48.56 2.56 -21.70
CA THR A 101 -49.94 2.97 -22.04
C THR A 101 -51.09 1.98 -21.73
N ASP A 102 -51.72 2.23 -20.56
CA ASP A 102 -53.15 2.63 -20.41
C ASP A 102 -54.26 1.57 -20.37
N SER A 103 -54.79 1.32 -19.16
CA SER A 103 -56.23 1.31 -18.79
C SER A 103 -56.41 1.09 -17.28
#